data_AF-A0A093IM22-F1
#
_entry.id   AF-A0A093IM22-F1
#
_cell.length_a   1.000
_cell.length_b   1.000
_cell.length_c   1.000
_cell.angle_alpha   90.00
_cell.angle_beta   90.00
_cell.angle_gamma   90.00
#
_symmetry.space_group_name_H-M   'P 1'
#
loop_
_entity.id
_entity.type
_entity.pdbx_description
1 polymer ?
#
loop_
_entity_poly.entity_id
_entity_poly.type
_entity_poly.pdbx_seq_one_letter_code
_entity_poly.pdbx_strand_id
1 'polypeptide(L)' 'LVVKLNGGRHVQGILRGFDPFMNLVIDECVEMAPGGQQNNIGMVV' A
#
# COMPACT_ATOMS: atom_id res chain seq x y z
N LEU A 1 0.33 -2.96 -7.81
CA LEU A 1 -1.04 -2.64 -7.34
C LEU A 1 -1.00 -1.27 -6.68
N VAL A 2 -2.00 -0.41 -6.91
CA VAL A 2 -2.18 0.83 -6.13
C VAL A 2 -3.44 0.69 -5.30
N VAL A 3 -3.31 0.87 -3.99
CA VAL A 3 -4.40 0.76 -3.02
C VAL A 3 -4.60 2.11 -2.34
N LYS A 4 -5.86 2.56 -2.29
CA LYS A 4 -6.25 3.70 -1.48
C LYS A 4 -6.67 3.18 -0.11
N LEU A 5 -5.89 3.53 0.90
CA LEU A 5 -6.18 3.20 2.28
C LEU A 5 -7.01 4.32 2.91
N ASN A 6 -7.67 3.98 4.00
CA ASN A 6 -8.38 4.96 4.82
C ASN A 6 -7.43 6.08 5.28
N GLY A 7 -7.97 7.28 5.49
CA GLY A 7 -7.17 8.46 5.82
C GLY A 7 -6.47 9.12 4.61
N GLY A 8 -6.85 8.76 3.37
CA GLY A 8 -6.35 9.41 2.16
C GLY A 8 -4.95 8.98 1.72
N ARG A 9 -4.44 7.87 2.27
CA ARG A 9 -3.12 7.33 1.93
C ARG A 9 -3.20 6.52 0.64
N HIS A 10 -2.24 6.74 -0.25
CA HIS A 10 -2.09 5.97 -1.48
C HIS A 10 -0.81 5.14 -1.37
N VAL A 11 -0.94 3.82 -1.47
CA VAL A 11 0.19 2.90 -1.39
C VAL A 11 0.29 2.12 -2.70
N GLN A 12 1.50 2.04 -3.24
CA GLN A 12 1.83 1.22 -4.39
C GLN A 12 2.77 0.09 -3.96
N GLY A 13 2.48 -1.15 -4.37
CA GLY A 13 3.35 -2.29 -4.09
C GLY A 13 2.94 -3.56 -4.83
N ILE A 14 3.56 -4.68 -4.44
CA ILE A 14 3.34 -6.01 -4.99
C ILE A 14 2.36 -6.77 -4.08
N LEU A 15 1.19 -7.13 -4.58
CA LEU A 15 0.24 -7.95 -3.82
C LEU A 15 0.79 -9.37 -3.67
N ARG A 16 1.02 -9.82 -2.44
CA ARG A 16 1.48 -11.17 -2.11
C ARG A 16 0.33 -12.12 -1.74
N GLY A 17 -0.75 -11.58 -1.17
CA GLY A 17 -1.91 -12.35 -0.78
C GLY A 17 -3.07 -11.49 -0.31
N PHE A 18 -4.25 -12.10 -0.28
CA PHE A 18 -5.44 -11.52 0.32
C PHE A 18 -6.35 -12.63 0.86
N ASP A 19 -7.23 -12.29 1.79
CA ASP A 19 -8.25 -13.21 2.32
C ASP A 19 -9.67 -12.82 1.88
N PRO A 20 -10.71 -13.63 2.15
CA PRO A 20 -12.10 -13.29 1.79
C PRO A 20 -12.66 -12.02 2.46
N PHE A 21 -12.00 -11.52 3.51
CA PHE A 21 -12.34 -10.26 4.18
C PHE A 21 -11.58 -9.07 3.59
N MET A 22 -10.78 -9.30 2.54
CA MET A 22 -9.96 -8.32 1.82
C MET A 22 -8.83 -7.71 2.65
N ASN A 23 -8.33 -8.41 3.68
CA ASN A 23 -7.04 -8.03 4.27
C ASN A 23 -5.95 -8.27 3.21
N LEU A 24 -5.05 -7.31 2.99
CA LEU A 24 -4.10 -7.34 1.87
C LEU A 24 -2.67 -7.41 2.39
N VAL A 25 -1.92 -8.43 1.99
CA VAL A 25 -0.47 -8.46 2.21
C VAL A 25 0.21 -7.90 0.96
N ILE A 26 0.83 -6.72 1.10
CA ILE A 26 1.49 -6.01 0.01
C ILE A 26 2.97 -5.81 0.38
N ASP A 27 3.86 -6.20 -0.51
CA ASP A 27 5.30 -6.12 -0.35
C ASP A 27 5.90 -5.03 -1.23
N GLU A 28 7.14 -4.62 -0.94
CA GLU A 28 7.84 -3.53 -1.65
C GLU A 28 6.99 -2.24 -1.75
N CYS A 29 6.29 -1.91 -0.68
CA CYS A 29 5.35 -0.80 -0.64
C CYS A 29 6.05 0.56 -0.63
N VAL A 30 5.51 1.46 -1.44
CA VAL A 30 5.85 2.88 -1.52
C VAL A 30 4.57 3.68 -1.26
N GLU A 31 4.60 4.53 -0.24
CA GLU A 31 3.54 5.49 0.03
C GLU A 31 3.73 6.75 -0.82
N MET A 32 2.68 7.16 -1.51
CA MET A 32 2.61 8.41 -2.27
C MET A 32 2.03 9.51 -1.37
N ALA A 33 2.92 10.24 -0.70
CA ALA A 33 2.55 11.34 0.17
C ALA A 33 2.16 12.60 -0.62
N PRO A 34 1.41 13.54 0.00
CA PRO A 34 1.10 14.83 -0.61
C PRO A 34 2.36 15.56 -1.08
N GLY A 35 2.26 16.29 -2.19
CA GLY A 35 3.41 17.00 -2.78
C GLY A 35 4.36 16.11 -3.60
N GLY A 36 3.96 14.86 -3.89
CA GLY A 36 4.72 13.95 -4.77
C GLY A 36 5.87 13.22 -4.08
N GLN A 37 6.01 13.38 -2.76
CA GLN A 37 7.00 12.64 -1.97
C GLN A 37 6.64 11.15 -1.96
N GLN A 38 7.67 10.31 -2.10
CA GLN A 38 7.53 8.85 -2.05
C GLN A 38 8.30 8.31 -0.85
N ASN A 39 7.62 7.55 0.00
CA ASN A 39 8.22 6.95 1.19
C ASN A 39 8.19 5.43 1.07
N ASN A 40 9.36 4.78 1.14
CA ASN A 40 9.43 3.32 1.16
C ASN A 40 8.99 2.82 2.55
N ILE A 41 7.94 1.99 2.58
CA ILE A 41 7.34 1.48 3.82
C ILE A 41 7.42 -0.06 3.93
N GLY A 42 7.98 -0.74 2.93
CA GLY A 42 8.28 -2.17 3.00
C GLY A 42 7.03 -3.04 2.88
N MET A 43 6.79 -3.92 3.85
CA MET A 43 5.61 -4.80 3.85
C MET A 43 4.45 -4.16 4.62
N VAL A 44 3.26 -4.17 4.02
CA VAL A 44 1.99 -3.69 4.61
C VAL A 44 1.01 -4.86 4.66
N VAL A 45 0.23 -4.92 5.74
CA VAL A 45 -0.83 -5.93 6.00
C VAL A 45 -2.13 -5.21 6.32
#